data_AF-A0A2G6NM99-F1
#
_entry.id   AF-A0A2G6NM99-F1
#
_cell.length_a   1.000
_cell.length_b   1.000
_cell.length_c   1.000
_cell.angle_alpha   90.00
_cell.angle_beta   90.00
_cell.angle_gamma   90.00
#
_symmetry.space_group_name_H-M   'P 1'
#
loop_
_entity.id
_entity.type
_entity.pdbx_description
1 polymer ?
#
loop_
_entity_poly.entity_id
_entity_poly.type
_entity_poly.pdbx_seq_one_letter_code
_entity_poly.pdbx_strand_id
1 'polypeptide(L)'
;MSPMKNNRQRPRRVSPTHEKRLVRRALVFLAIVAFLWVLFAPGFGIVSYLQRYRELKKIKQQVTQLQLDNESLEEDIRKTKTDPAHLEKKARKDHNMLKPNEKVYSFSKEQKTQKK
;
A
#
# COMPACT_ATOMS: atom_id res chain seq x y z
N MET A 1 86.14 33.79 31.06
CA MET A 1 84.72 33.61 31.42
C MET A 1 83.89 34.20 30.29
N SER A 2 83.38 33.37 29.38
CA SER A 2 82.63 33.82 28.19
C SER A 2 81.13 33.69 28.44
N PRO A 3 80.29 34.66 28.02
CA PRO A 3 78.86 34.64 28.34
C PRO A 3 78.08 33.62 27.49
N MET A 4 77.24 32.84 28.15
CA MET A 4 76.28 31.90 27.54
C MET A 4 75.28 32.64 26.64
N LYS A 5 75.22 32.24 25.37
CA LYS A 5 74.22 32.72 24.41
C LYS A 5 72.90 31.96 24.61
N ASN A 6 71.93 32.60 25.26
CA ASN A 6 70.62 32.04 25.53
C ASN A 6 69.75 32.02 24.26
N ASN A 7 69.58 30.84 23.66
CA ASN A 7 68.74 30.62 22.48
C ASN A 7 67.29 30.32 22.89
N ARG A 8 66.53 31.35 23.26
CA ARG A 8 65.07 31.24 23.43
C ARG A 8 64.40 31.25 22.06
N GLN A 9 64.07 30.07 21.54
CA GLN A 9 63.23 29.93 20.35
C GLN A 9 61.84 30.51 20.65
N ARG A 10 61.40 31.47 19.84
CA ARG A 10 60.06 32.09 19.96
C ARG A 10 58.99 31.10 19.48
N PRO A 11 57.85 30.97 20.18
CA PRO A 11 56.78 30.07 19.73
C PRO A 11 56.24 30.57 18.38
N ARG A 12 56.16 29.66 17.41
CA ARG A 12 55.60 29.94 16.07
C ARG A 12 54.14 30.35 16.24
N ARG A 13 53.83 31.60 15.91
CA ARG A 13 52.44 32.09 15.83
C ARG A 13 51.80 31.47 14.59
N VAL A 14 50.96 30.45 14.79
CA VAL A 14 50.08 29.95 13.73
C VAL A 14 49.12 31.07 13.33
N SER A 15 49.12 31.40 12.03
CA SER A 15 48.28 32.46 11.47
C SER A 15 46.81 32.04 11.53
N PRO A 16 45.92 32.78 12.23
CA PRO A 16 44.54 32.37 12.52
C PRO A 16 43.59 32.53 11.31
N THR A 17 44.13 32.78 10.12
CA THR A 17 43.36 33.16 8.93
C THR A 17 42.87 31.94 8.14
N HIS A 18 43.64 30.85 8.09
CA HIS A 18 43.25 29.62 7.41
C HIS A 18 42.25 28.78 8.21
N GLU A 19 42.38 28.77 9.54
CA GLU A 19 41.48 28.02 10.43
C GLU A 19 40.05 28.55 10.35
N LYS A 20 39.87 29.88 10.36
CA LYS A 20 38.53 30.50 10.23
C LYS A 20 37.83 30.17 8.92
N ARG A 21 38.58 30.02 7.82
CA ARG A 21 38.03 29.66 6.50
C ARG A 21 37.62 28.19 6.45
N LEU A 22 38.40 27.30 7.07
CA LEU A 22 38.09 25.88 7.18
C LEU A 22 36.85 25.65 8.06
N VAL A 23 36.78 26.31 9.23
CA VAL A 23 35.62 26.26 10.12
C VAL A 23 34.36 26.77 9.41
N ARG A 24 34.45 27.87 8.67
CA ARG A 24 33.31 28.41 7.91
C ARG A 24 32.83 27.44 6.81
N ARG A 25 33.76 26.79 6.10
CA ARG A 25 33.43 25.76 5.10
C ARG A 25 32.80 24.53 5.74
N ALA A 26 33.30 24.09 6.89
CA ALA A 26 32.74 22.98 7.64
C ALA A 26 31.31 23.28 8.14
N LEU A 27 31.04 24.50 8.60
CA LEU A 27 29.70 24.92 9.00
C LEU A 27 28.72 24.97 7.82
N VAL A 28 29.15 25.49 6.66
CA VAL A 28 28.31 25.49 5.45
C VAL A 28 28.04 24.06 4.99
N PHE A 29 29.05 23.19 5.02
CA PHE A 29 28.88 21.78 4.67
C PHE A 29 27.91 21.08 5.63
N LEU A 30 28.05 21.30 6.94
CA LEU A 30 27.14 20.76 7.94
C LEU A 30 25.70 21.25 7.74
N ALA A 31 25.50 22.52 7.39
CA ALA A 31 24.19 23.07 7.09
C ALA A 31 23.56 22.42 5.84
N ILE A 32 24.35 22.17 4.80
CA ILE A 32 23.88 21.48 3.58
C ILE A 32 23.52 20.02 3.90
N VAL A 33 24.36 19.32 4.67
CA VAL A 33 24.08 17.93 5.09
C VAL A 33 22.83 17.86 5.97
N ALA A 34 22.66 18.78 6.91
CA ALA A 34 21.45 18.87 7.73
C ALA A 34 20.21 19.19 6.88
N PHE A 35 20.33 20.08 5.89
CA PHE A 35 19.23 20.40 4.98
C PHE A 35 18.84 19.20 4.12
N LEU A 36 19.82 18.49 3.54
CA LEU A 36 19.59 17.25 2.81
C LEU A 36 19.03 16.16 3.71
N TRP A 37 19.47 16.07 4.96
CA TRP A 37 18.92 15.15 5.94
C TRP A 37 17.45 15.44 6.19
N VAL A 38 17.03 16.69 6.40
CA VAL A 38 15.61 17.04 6.58
C VAL A 38 14.80 16.74 5.30
N LEU A 39 15.36 16.94 4.11
CA LEU A 39 14.69 16.69 2.84
C LEU A 39 14.52 15.19 2.54
N PHE A 40 15.54 14.39 2.84
CA PHE A 40 15.62 12.96 2.50
C PHE A 40 15.41 12.01 3.70
N ALA A 41 15.22 12.52 4.92
CA ALA A 41 15.03 11.69 6.10
C ALA A 41 13.77 10.81 5.95
N PRO A 42 13.91 9.49 6.11
CA PRO A 42 12.78 8.58 6.07
C PRO A 42 11.87 8.86 7.27
N GLY A 43 10.71 9.48 7.02
CA GLY A 43 9.71 9.84 8.03
C GLY A 43 9.35 11.32 8.10
N PHE A 44 10.26 12.24 7.72
CA PHE A 44 10.01 13.70 7.75
C PHE A 44 9.93 14.34 6.36
N GLY A 45 10.26 13.59 5.30
CA GLY A 45 10.24 14.10 3.93
C GLY A 45 8.82 14.32 3.38
N ILE A 46 8.59 15.50 2.80
CA ILE A 46 7.38 15.90 2.05
C ILE A 46 6.99 14.84 1.00
N VAL A 47 7.98 14.10 0.48
CA VAL A 47 7.82 12.99 -0.46
C VAL A 47 6.97 11.86 0.13
N SER A 48 7.18 11.50 1.41
CA SER A 48 6.41 10.46 2.10
C SER A 48 4.97 10.92 2.31
N TYR A 49 4.77 12.19 2.68
CA TYR A 49 3.43 12.79 2.79
C TYR A 49 2.68 12.78 1.45
N LEU A 50 3.37 13.07 0.34
CA LEU A 50 2.79 13.04 -1.00
C LEU A 50 2.39 11.62 -1.43
N GLN A 51 3.19 10.61 -1.07
CA GLN A 51 2.86 9.21 -1.32
C GLN A 51 1.61 8.78 -0.53
N ARG A 52 1.53 9.14 0.76
CA ARG A 52 0.35 8.85 1.59
C ARG A 52 -0.92 9.54 1.09
N TYR A 53 -0.81 10.79 0.62
CA TYR A 53 -1.95 11.50 0.06
C TYR A 53 -2.45 10.87 -1.25
N ARG A 54 -1.53 10.34 -2.08
CA ARG A 54 -1.88 9.60 -3.30
C ARG A 54 -2.54 8.25 -3.00
N GLU A 55 -2.07 7.53 -1.99
CA GLU A 55 -2.70 6.29 -1.52
C GLU A 55 -4.13 6.54 -1.02
N LEU A 56 -4.31 7.57 -0.18
CA LEU A 56 -5.64 7.98 0.31
C LEU A 56 -6.60 8.33 -0.83
N LYS A 57 -6.13 9.08 -1.83
CA LYS A 57 -6.96 9.44 -2.98
C LYS A 57 -7.37 8.22 -3.80
N LYS A 58 -6.45 7.28 -4.03
CA LYS A 58 -6.74 6.03 -4.76
C LYS A 58 -7.75 5.16 -4.01
N ILE A 59 -7.55 4.95 -2.71
CA ILE A 59 -8.46 4.14 -1.89
C ILE A 59 -9.85 4.76 -1.86
N LYS A 60 -9.95 6.09 -1.67
CA LYS A 60 -11.24 6.79 -1.67
C LYS A 60 -11.95 6.67 -3.02
N GLN A 61 -11.22 6.78 -4.14
CA GLN A 61 -11.79 6.58 -5.47
C GLN A 61 -12.27 5.14 -5.69
N GLN A 62 -11.53 4.14 -5.20
CA GLN A 62 -11.95 2.74 -5.28
C GLN A 62 -13.21 2.47 -4.46
N VAL A 63 -13.33 3.04 -3.26
CA VAL A 63 -14.54 2.93 -2.44
C VAL A 63 -15.75 3.50 -3.16
N THR A 64 -15.62 4.69 -3.76
CA THR A 64 -16.73 5.30 -4.51
C THR A 64 -17.13 4.49 -5.75
N GLN A 65 -16.16 3.95 -6.49
CA GLN A 65 -16.45 3.09 -7.64
C GLN A 65 -17.14 1.79 -7.22
N LEU A 66 -16.62 1.12 -6.19
CA LEU A 66 -17.23 -0.12 -5.66
C LEU A 66 -18.64 0.11 -5.10
N GLN A 67 -18.92 1.28 -4.54
CA GLN A 67 -20.27 1.63 -4.09
C GLN A 67 -21.24 1.79 -5.28
N LEU A 68 -20.83 2.48 -6.33
CA LEU A 68 -21.63 2.63 -7.55
C LEU A 68 -21.87 1.28 -8.24
N ASP A 69 -20.83 0.44 -8.32
CA ASP A 69 -20.93 -0.90 -8.89
C ASP A 69 -21.92 -1.77 -8.10
N ASN A 70 -21.85 -1.74 -6.76
CA ASN A 70 -22.82 -2.44 -5.91
C ASN A 70 -24.24 -1.94 -6.12
N GLU A 71 -24.45 -0.62 -6.19
CA GLU A 71 -25.77 -0.04 -6.39
C GLU A 71 -26.37 -0.46 -7.74
N SER A 72 -25.55 -0.49 -8.79
CA SER A 72 -25.94 -0.97 -10.12
C SER A 72 -26.25 -2.47 -10.12
N LEU A 73 -25.42 -3.29 -9.48
CA LEU A 73 -25.62 -4.73 -9.36
C LEU A 73 -26.88 -5.06 -8.56
N GLU A 74 -27.18 -4.30 -7.50
CA GLU A 74 -28.43 -4.46 -6.75
C GLU A 74 -29.66 -4.06 -7.57
N GLU A 75 -29.56 -3.02 -8.40
CA GLU A 75 -30.62 -2.65 -9.34
C GLU A 75 -30.85 -3.74 -10.39
N ASP A 76 -29.77 -4.31 -10.94
CA ASP A 76 -29.82 -5.41 -11.90
C ASP A 76 -30.36 -6.70 -11.28
N ILE A 77 -29.98 -7.01 -10.04
CA ILE A 77 -30.56 -8.12 -9.28
C ILE A 77 -32.05 -7.88 -9.04
N ARG A 78 -32.48 -6.66 -8.69
CA ARG A 78 -33.90 -6.33 -8.50
C ARG A 78 -34.68 -6.53 -9.80
N LYS A 79 -34.19 -6.01 -10.93
CA LYS A 79 -34.78 -6.19 -12.27
C LYS A 79 -34.84 -7.67 -12.65
N THR A 80 -33.79 -8.43 -12.38
CA THR A 80 -33.69 -9.86 -12.72
C THR A 80 -34.53 -10.76 -11.80
N LYS A 81 -34.69 -10.40 -10.52
CA LYS A 81 -35.55 -11.10 -9.55
C LYS A 81 -37.04 -10.81 -9.72
N THR A 82 -37.41 -9.84 -10.56
CA THR A 82 -38.81 -9.44 -10.74
C THR A 82 -39.66 -10.56 -11.40
N ASP A 83 -39.04 -11.61 -11.96
CA ASP A 83 -39.74 -12.85 -12.33
C ASP A 83 -39.17 -14.11 -11.64
N PRO A 84 -39.66 -14.44 -10.42
CA PRO A 84 -39.28 -15.63 -9.67
C PRO A 84 -39.57 -16.95 -10.41
N ALA A 85 -40.55 -16.96 -11.31
CA ALA A 85 -40.92 -18.17 -12.05
C ALA A 85 -39.85 -18.55 -13.08
N HIS A 86 -39.19 -17.55 -13.67
CA HIS A 86 -38.06 -17.78 -14.56
C HIS A 86 -36.84 -18.34 -13.81
N LEU A 87 -36.55 -17.84 -12.61
CA LEU A 87 -35.46 -18.32 -11.76
C LEU A 87 -35.69 -19.77 -11.30
N GLU A 88 -36.92 -20.08 -10.86
CA GLU A 88 -37.34 -21.42 -10.45
C GLU A 88 -37.25 -22.42 -11.62
N LYS A 89 -37.65 -21.99 -12.82
CA LYS A 89 -37.55 -22.80 -14.04
C LYS A 89 -36.09 -23.14 -14.37
N LYS A 90 -35.17 -22.18 -14.22
CA LYS A 90 -33.73 -22.40 -14.45
C LYS A 90 -33.13 -23.34 -13.41
N ALA A 91 -33.46 -23.16 -12.13
CA ALA A 91 -32.98 -24.02 -11.05
C ALA A 91 -33.42 -25.49 -11.22
N ARG A 92 -34.66 -25.73 -11.65
CA ARG A 92 -35.15 -27.09 -11.93
C ARG A 92 -34.50 -27.71 -13.17
N LYS A 93 -34.28 -26.91 -14.22
CA LYS A 93 -33.76 -27.41 -15.51
C LYS A 93 -32.25 -27.66 -15.50
N ASP A 94 -31.48 -26.72 -14.95
CA ASP A 94 -30.01 -26.74 -15.07
C ASP A 94 -29.32 -27.41 -13.88
N HIS A 95 -30.00 -27.42 -12.72
CA HIS A 95 -29.42 -27.90 -11.47
C HIS A 95 -30.23 -29.01 -10.80
N ASN A 96 -31.33 -29.49 -11.43
CA ASN A 96 -32.26 -30.49 -10.89
C ASN A 96 -32.69 -30.19 -9.44
N MET A 97 -32.72 -28.92 -9.06
CA MET A 97 -33.07 -28.51 -7.71
C MET A 97 -34.56 -28.74 -7.47
N LEU A 98 -34.88 -29.25 -6.28
CA LEU A 98 -36.24 -29.57 -5.85
C LEU A 98 -36.56 -28.76 -4.60
N LYS A 99 -37.83 -28.40 -4.42
CA LYS A 99 -38.27 -27.81 -3.15
C LYS A 99 -38.19 -28.87 -2.04
N PRO A 100 -38.02 -28.48 -0.75
CA PRO A 100 -37.89 -29.43 0.36
C PRO A 100 -39.04 -30.45 0.49
N ASN A 101 -40.20 -30.15 -0.10
CA ASN A 101 -41.40 -30.98 -0.13
C ASN A 101 -41.60 -31.78 -1.45
N GLU A 102 -40.67 -31.73 -2.39
CA GLU A 102 -40.73 -32.44 -3.68
C GLU A 102 -39.82 -33.69 -3.64
N LYS A 103 -40.26 -34.80 -4.26
CA LYS A 103 -39.48 -36.06 -4.36
C LYS A 103 -39.37 -36.49 -5.83
N VAL A 104 -38.17 -36.92 -6.25
CA VAL A 104 -37.94 -37.46 -7.59
C VAL A 104 -38.17 -38.97 -7.57
N TYR A 105 -39.09 -39.44 -8.42
CA TYR A 105 -39.28 -40.86 -8.69
C TYR A 105 -38.52 -41.25 -9.95
N SER A 106 -37.42 -41.99 -9.79
CA SER A 106 -36.69 -42.58 -10.91
C SER A 106 -37.16 -44.01 -11.12
N PHE A 107 -37.94 -44.24 -12.17
CA PHE A 107 -38.34 -45.59 -12.58
C PHE A 107 -37.20 -46.22 -13.39
N SER A 108 -36.15 -46.66 -12.71
CA SER A 108 -35.18 -47.57 -13.35
C SER A 108 -35.91 -48.88 -13.61
N LYS A 109 -35.99 -49.30 -14.89
CA LYS A 109 -36.58 -50.59 -15.24
C LYS A 109 -35.91 -51.66 -14.39
N GLU A 110 -36.72 -52.39 -13.62
CA GLU A 110 -36.30 -53.51 -12.80
C GLU A 110 -35.32 -54.39 -13.59
N GLN A 111 -34.03 -54.30 -13.25
CA GLN A 111 -33.10 -55.39 -13.50
C GLN A 111 -33.53 -56.50 -12.55
N LYS A 112 -34.51 -57.31 -13.01
CA LYS A 112 -34.85 -58.61 -12.43
C LYS A 112 -33.58 -59.46 -12.38
N THR A 113 -32.83 -59.35 -11.29
CA THR A 113 -31.76 -60.30 -11.00
C THR A 113 -32.41 -61.49 -10.30
N GLN A 114 -32.89 -62.43 -11.10
CA GLN A 114 -33.13 -63.79 -10.65
C GLN A 114 -31.77 -64.37 -10.22
N LYS A 115 -31.56 -64.52 -8.91
CA LYS A 115 -30.48 -65.37 -8.39
C LYS A 115 -30.97 -66.82 -8.48
N LYS A 116 -30.23 -67.62 -9.24
CA LYS A 116 -30.28 -69.08 -9.29
C LYS A 116 -29.41 -69.67 -8.17
#